data_AF-A0A2D5RMD1-F1
#
_entry.id   AF-A0A2D5RMD1-F1
#
_cell.length_a   1.000
_cell.length_b   1.000
_cell.length_c   1.000
_cell.angle_alpha   90.00
_cell.angle_beta   90.00
_cell.angle_gamma   90.00
#
_symmetry.space_group_name_H-M   'P 1'
#
loop_
_entity.id
_entity.type
_entity.pdbx_description
1 polymer ?
#
loop_
_entity_poly.entity_id
_entity_poly.type
_entity_poly.pdbx_seq_one_letter_code
_entity_poly.pdbx_strand_id
1 'polypeptide(L)'
;MIHGDFTGKYGFKNRIRRGWRITKLGIHVVKADPELIIYVLFSAIMSILSFGAVLTLTGGLGFVIGNDEGFEGGVALGTFLSYFIVSIIVVFWNAAIVASAYERLTTGRNPSFSYGIRQAMKCLPQIFAWGLISGTVGLIVSFFESMASSDNIILKILGSIIAMLIQFAWWMTTFFVIPIIVLEKNGVFESMKESPELFQKTWGENIVASMGTGIINFFVILFIIIICLPLLLLGEIGLALGFIIIVAGITLSSLFFTACDAVNRASMYYYAKTGEEVPLAEKYGLEVW
;
A
#
# COMPACT_ATOMS: atom_id res chain seq x y z
N MET A 1 -26.18 -22.54 -8.48
CA MET A 1 -26.31 -23.65 -9.44
C MET A 1 -25.27 -23.42 -10.53
N ILE A 2 -24.20 -24.22 -10.45
CA ILE A 2 -23.22 -24.66 -11.47
C ILE A 2 -22.60 -23.64 -12.46
N HIS A 3 -21.25 -23.59 -12.40
CA HIS A 3 -20.25 -23.31 -13.44
C HIS A 3 -20.64 -22.53 -14.70
N GLY A 4 -19.92 -21.42 -14.93
CA GLY A 4 -19.78 -20.79 -16.23
C GLY A 4 -18.40 -20.17 -16.44
N ASP A 5 -17.55 -20.90 -17.17
CA ASP A 5 -16.34 -20.47 -17.90
C ASP A 5 -15.22 -19.71 -17.17
N PHE A 6 -14.33 -20.49 -16.57
CA PHE A 6 -13.01 -20.02 -16.10
C PHE A 6 -11.92 -19.97 -17.18
N THR A 7 -12.20 -20.29 -18.45
CA THR A 7 -11.19 -20.32 -19.52
C THR A 7 -11.74 -19.84 -20.87
N GLY A 8 -11.58 -18.55 -21.17
CA GLY A 8 -11.88 -17.97 -22.49
C GLY A 8 -11.65 -16.46 -22.54
N LYS A 9 -11.41 -15.89 -23.73
CA LYS A 9 -11.22 -14.44 -23.96
C LYS A 9 -12.27 -13.55 -23.26
N TYR A 10 -13.48 -14.07 -23.02
CA TYR A 10 -14.57 -13.40 -22.30
C TYR A 10 -14.31 -13.26 -20.79
N GLY A 11 -13.62 -14.21 -20.15
CA GLY A 11 -13.24 -14.15 -18.74
C GLY A 11 -12.21 -13.06 -18.43
N PHE A 12 -11.22 -12.87 -19.32
CA PHE A 12 -10.20 -11.83 -19.13
C PHE A 12 -10.76 -10.41 -19.26
N LYS A 13 -11.59 -10.15 -20.28
CA LYS A 13 -12.27 -8.84 -20.43
C LYS A 13 -13.17 -8.52 -19.24
N ASN A 14 -13.88 -9.53 -18.73
CA ASN A 14 -14.71 -9.37 -17.54
C ASN A 14 -13.84 -9.06 -16.31
N ARG A 15 -12.75 -9.80 -16.07
CA ARG A 15 -11.78 -9.51 -15.00
C ARG A 15 -11.24 -8.07 -15.06
N ILE A 16 -10.92 -7.58 -16.27
CA ILE A 16 -10.51 -6.18 -16.45
C ILE A 16 -11.62 -5.22 -16.06
N ARG A 17 -12.85 -5.45 -16.54
CA ARG A 17 -14.00 -4.61 -16.20
C ARG A 17 -14.26 -4.60 -14.69
N ARG A 18 -14.15 -5.75 -14.03
CA ARG A 18 -14.30 -5.91 -12.58
C ARG A 18 -13.22 -5.15 -11.82
N GLY A 19 -11.94 -5.37 -12.15
CA GLY A 19 -10.82 -4.62 -11.56
C GLY A 19 -11.00 -3.10 -11.69
N TRP A 20 -11.46 -2.62 -12.85
CA TRP A 20 -11.77 -1.20 -13.06
C TRP A 20 -12.94 -0.69 -12.20
N ARG A 21 -13.99 -1.51 -12.02
CA ARG A 21 -15.10 -1.19 -11.11
C ARG A 21 -14.65 -1.15 -9.65
N ILE A 22 -13.74 -2.03 -9.24
CA ILE A 22 -13.10 -2.01 -7.91
C ILE A 22 -12.34 -0.70 -7.71
N THR A 23 -11.48 -0.31 -8.66
CA THR A 23 -10.76 0.97 -8.57
C THR A 23 -11.73 2.16 -8.43
N LYS A 24 -12.83 2.17 -9.19
CA LYS A 24 -13.87 3.21 -9.04
C LYS A 24 -14.55 3.16 -7.69
N LEU A 25 -14.81 1.98 -7.15
CA LEU A 25 -15.40 1.83 -5.82
C LEU A 25 -14.47 2.42 -4.75
N GLY A 26 -13.17 2.10 -4.78
CA GLY A 26 -12.19 2.71 -3.90
C GLY A 26 -12.22 4.24 -3.93
N ILE A 27 -12.24 4.82 -5.14
CA ILE A 27 -12.35 6.28 -5.33
C ILE A 27 -13.63 6.85 -4.72
N HIS A 28 -14.79 6.21 -4.92
CA HIS A 28 -16.07 6.69 -4.35
C HIS A 28 -16.08 6.59 -2.83
N VAL A 29 -15.54 5.51 -2.28
CA VAL A 29 -15.49 5.29 -0.82
C VAL A 29 -14.58 6.32 -0.16
N VAL A 30 -13.36 6.53 -0.67
CA VAL A 30 -12.42 7.52 -0.09
C VAL A 30 -12.96 8.95 -0.23
N LYS A 31 -13.68 9.26 -1.32
CA LYS A 31 -14.37 10.56 -1.43
C LYS A 31 -15.52 10.73 -0.42
N ALA A 32 -16.24 9.66 -0.12
CA ALA A 32 -17.34 9.67 0.85
C ALA A 32 -16.88 9.53 2.31
N ASP A 33 -15.63 9.14 2.53
CA ASP A 33 -14.99 8.95 3.82
C ASP A 33 -13.53 9.43 3.78
N PRO A 34 -13.30 10.76 3.88
CA PRO A 34 -11.96 11.34 3.86
C PRO A 34 -11.13 10.98 5.10
N GLU A 35 -11.72 10.41 6.15
CA GLU A 35 -10.98 9.92 7.33
C GLU A 35 -9.98 8.82 6.93
N LEU A 36 -10.26 8.07 5.85
CA LEU A 36 -9.35 7.09 5.27
C LEU A 36 -7.99 7.69 4.86
N ILE A 37 -8.00 8.92 4.31
CA ILE A 37 -6.77 9.64 3.93
C ILE A 37 -5.98 10.05 5.17
N ILE A 38 -6.67 10.38 6.26
CA ILE A 38 -6.07 10.79 7.53
C ILE A 38 -5.24 9.64 8.12
N TYR A 39 -5.71 8.38 8.05
CA TYR A 39 -4.89 7.24 8.49
C TYR A 39 -3.55 7.16 7.72
N VAL A 40 -3.57 7.35 6.40
CA VAL A 40 -2.35 7.33 5.58
C VAL A 40 -1.43 8.50 5.93
N LEU A 41 -1.99 9.68 6.16
CA LEU A 41 -1.24 10.86 6.58
C LEU A 41 -0.55 10.65 7.93
N PHE A 42 -1.28 10.14 8.93
CA PHE A 42 -0.70 9.82 10.24
C PHE A 42 0.38 8.74 10.12
N SER A 43 0.17 7.71 9.29
CA SER A 43 1.22 6.73 9.01
C SER A 43 2.48 7.39 8.49
N ALA A 44 2.38 8.24 7.48
CA ALA A 44 3.53 8.91 6.88
C ALA A 44 4.25 9.82 7.89
N ILE A 45 3.51 10.65 8.63
CA ILE A 45 4.06 11.55 9.65
C ILE A 45 4.78 10.75 10.74
N MET A 46 4.13 9.72 11.30
CA MET A 46 4.74 8.91 12.36
C MET A 46 5.97 8.14 11.86
N SER A 47 5.95 7.65 10.62
CA SER A 47 7.12 7.02 10.01
C SER A 47 8.30 7.98 9.87
N ILE A 48 8.06 9.21 9.37
CA ILE A 48 9.11 10.24 9.22
C ILE A 48 9.65 10.65 10.60
N LEU A 49 8.77 10.93 11.57
CA LEU A 49 9.17 11.30 12.92
C LEU A 49 9.97 10.18 13.60
N SER A 50 9.53 8.93 13.46
CA SER A 50 10.25 7.78 14.01
C SER A 50 11.62 7.62 13.37
N PHE A 51 11.74 7.78 12.05
CA PHE A 51 13.02 7.68 11.35
C PHE A 51 13.99 8.76 11.85
N GLY A 52 13.54 10.01 11.93
CA GLY A 52 14.36 11.12 12.45
C GLY A 52 14.75 10.93 13.91
N ALA A 53 13.82 10.49 14.76
CA ALA A 53 14.09 10.22 16.17
C ALA A 53 15.15 9.12 16.35
N VAL A 54 15.02 8.01 15.64
CA VAL A 54 15.96 6.89 15.72
C VAL A 54 17.34 7.30 15.20
N LEU A 55 17.42 8.00 14.05
CA LEU A 55 18.69 8.53 13.56
C LEU A 55 19.35 9.51 14.54
N THR A 56 18.56 10.31 15.24
CA THR A 56 19.07 11.22 16.28
C THR A 56 19.63 10.43 17.45
N LEU A 57 18.88 9.45 17.95
CA LEU A 57 19.27 8.63 19.11
C LEU A 57 20.52 7.78 18.85
N THR A 58 20.76 7.34 17.61
CA THR A 58 21.96 6.58 17.26
C THR A 58 23.17 7.46 16.95
N GLY A 59 23.03 8.79 16.98
CA GLY A 59 24.08 9.74 16.54
C GLY A 59 24.25 9.81 15.01
N GLY A 60 23.42 9.09 14.25
CA GLY A 60 23.47 9.07 12.79
C GLY A 60 23.06 10.40 12.17
N LEU A 61 22.05 11.07 12.72
CA LEU A 61 21.65 12.39 12.23
C LEU A 61 22.77 13.42 12.41
N GLY A 62 23.44 13.40 13.57
CA GLY A 62 24.59 14.25 13.85
C GLY A 62 25.71 14.05 12.83
N PHE A 63 26.01 12.80 12.47
CA PHE A 63 27.00 12.50 11.44
C PHE A 63 26.58 13.03 10.05
N VAL A 64 25.33 12.81 9.65
CA VAL A 64 24.82 13.23 8.32
C VAL A 64 24.86 14.75 8.15
N ILE A 65 24.61 15.52 9.21
CA ILE A 65 24.62 16.99 9.16
C ILE A 65 26.00 17.59 9.46
N GLY A 66 27.03 16.76 9.67
CA GLY A 66 28.40 17.23 9.93
C GLY A 66 28.60 17.81 11.33
N ASN A 67 27.86 17.32 12.33
CA ASN A 67 28.06 17.66 13.74
C ASN A 67 29.23 16.84 14.32
N ASP A 68 30.10 17.48 15.11
CA ASP A 68 31.25 16.87 15.77
C ASP A 68 30.89 15.73 16.74
N GLU A 69 29.64 15.71 17.26
CA GLU A 69 29.10 14.62 18.09
C GLU A 69 28.52 13.45 17.26
N GLY A 70 28.59 13.53 15.94
CA GLY A 70 28.06 12.53 15.02
C GLY A 70 28.82 11.20 15.08
N PHE A 71 28.07 10.10 15.01
CA PHE A 71 28.65 8.75 14.94
C PHE A 71 28.38 8.12 13.57
N GLU A 72 29.43 7.82 12.81
CA GLU A 72 29.34 7.21 11.47
C GLU A 72 28.56 5.89 11.50
N GLY A 73 28.89 5.00 12.46
CA GLY A 73 28.15 3.75 12.67
C GLY A 73 26.69 3.97 13.10
N GLY A 74 26.38 5.17 13.59
CA GLY A 74 25.05 5.61 13.98
C GLY A 74 24.09 5.74 12.81
N VAL A 75 24.60 6.05 11.60
CA VAL A 75 23.77 6.09 10.39
C VAL A 75 23.29 4.70 10.02
N ALA A 76 24.21 3.74 9.96
CA ALA A 76 23.90 2.36 9.62
C ALA A 76 22.94 1.74 10.64
N LEU A 77 23.26 1.87 11.94
CA LEU A 77 22.42 1.36 13.02
C LEU A 77 21.05 2.04 13.06
N GLY A 78 21.02 3.37 12.93
CA GLY A 78 19.78 4.15 12.96
C GLY A 78 18.87 3.83 11.79
N THR A 79 19.43 3.69 10.59
CA THR A 79 18.68 3.27 9.41
C THR A 79 18.12 1.86 9.59
N PHE A 80 18.95 0.90 10.05
CA PHE A 80 18.53 -0.48 10.31
C PHE A 80 17.38 -0.56 11.33
N LEU A 81 17.49 0.10 12.47
CA LEU A 81 16.43 0.12 13.49
C LEU A 81 15.16 0.83 12.99
N SER A 82 15.32 1.92 12.24
CA SER A 82 14.19 2.65 11.69
C SER A 82 13.37 1.80 10.74
N TYR A 83 13.99 0.93 9.93
CA TYR A 83 13.25 0.03 9.03
C TYR A 83 12.21 -0.82 9.78
N PHE A 84 12.56 -1.41 10.93
CA PHE A 84 11.63 -2.22 11.71
C PHE A 84 10.52 -1.39 12.34
N ILE A 85 10.86 -0.24 12.94
CA ILE A 85 9.88 0.60 13.62
C ILE A 85 8.91 1.21 12.61
N VAL A 86 9.43 1.73 11.50
CA VAL A 86 8.63 2.26 10.39
C VAL A 86 7.73 1.17 9.81
N SER A 87 8.24 -0.05 9.63
CA SER A 87 7.44 -1.19 9.16
C SER A 87 6.26 -1.49 10.09
N ILE A 88 6.49 -1.54 11.41
CA ILE A 88 5.42 -1.76 12.41
C ILE A 88 4.37 -0.64 12.35
N ILE A 89 4.81 0.63 12.24
CA ILE A 89 3.92 1.79 12.09
C ILE A 89 3.05 1.64 10.83
N VAL A 90 3.67 1.36 9.68
CA VAL A 90 2.95 1.21 8.40
C VAL A 90 1.95 0.05 8.47
N VAL A 91 2.34 -1.09 9.04
CA VAL A 91 1.42 -2.24 9.23
C VAL A 91 0.25 -1.86 10.14
N PHE A 92 0.50 -1.15 11.24
CA PHE A 92 -0.54 -0.72 12.16
C PHE A 92 -1.59 0.15 11.48
N TRP A 93 -1.15 1.18 10.75
CA TRP A 93 -2.05 2.09 10.04
C TRP A 93 -2.74 1.41 8.86
N ASN A 94 -2.07 0.48 8.16
CA ASN A 94 -2.69 -0.35 7.14
C ASN A 94 -3.80 -1.26 7.72
N ALA A 95 -3.58 -1.83 8.91
CA ALA A 95 -4.62 -2.60 9.59
C ALA A 95 -5.82 -1.71 9.96
N ALA A 96 -5.55 -0.50 10.47
CA ALA A 96 -6.59 0.45 10.85
C ALA A 96 -7.46 0.89 9.65
N ILE A 97 -6.84 1.28 8.53
CA ILE A 97 -7.56 1.70 7.32
C ILE A 97 -8.34 0.54 6.70
N VAL A 98 -7.78 -0.69 6.68
CA VAL A 98 -8.47 -1.87 6.15
C VAL A 98 -9.69 -2.21 7.01
N ALA A 99 -9.58 -2.14 8.34
CA ALA A 99 -10.71 -2.37 9.23
C ALA A 99 -11.84 -1.34 9.05
N SER A 100 -11.51 -0.06 8.99
CA SER A 100 -12.49 1.01 8.73
C SER A 100 -13.11 0.88 7.33
N ALA A 101 -12.30 0.64 6.30
CA ALA A 101 -12.78 0.43 4.94
C ALA A 101 -13.74 -0.77 4.85
N TYR A 102 -13.40 -1.88 5.49
CA TYR A 102 -14.25 -3.07 5.52
C TYR A 102 -15.59 -2.80 6.22
N GLU A 103 -15.59 -2.12 7.37
CA GLU A 103 -16.81 -1.71 8.08
C GLU A 103 -17.70 -0.84 7.19
N ARG A 104 -17.10 0.16 6.52
CA ARG A 104 -17.82 1.07 5.61
C ARG A 104 -18.42 0.33 4.42
N LEU A 105 -17.65 -0.56 3.79
CA LEU A 105 -18.06 -1.34 2.62
C LEU A 105 -19.20 -2.31 2.92
N THR A 106 -19.18 -2.92 4.10
CA THR A 106 -20.13 -3.97 4.49
C THR A 106 -21.40 -3.44 5.15
N THR A 107 -21.29 -2.45 6.02
CA THR A 107 -22.43 -1.93 6.79
C THR A 107 -23.02 -0.65 6.20
N GLY A 108 -22.28 0.05 5.33
CA GLY A 108 -22.64 1.37 4.81
C GLY A 108 -22.56 2.51 5.84
N ARG A 109 -22.18 2.23 7.11
CA ARG A 109 -22.00 3.22 8.18
C ARG A 109 -20.68 3.97 8.02
N ASN A 110 -20.60 5.21 8.52
CA ASN A 110 -19.34 5.94 8.61
C ASN A 110 -18.58 5.50 9.87
N PRO A 111 -17.53 4.66 9.79
CA PRO A 111 -16.71 4.35 10.95
C PRO A 111 -16.00 5.62 11.42
N SER A 112 -15.92 5.84 12.72
CA SER A 112 -15.11 6.95 13.25
C SER A 112 -13.61 6.64 13.11
N PHE A 113 -12.77 7.66 13.05
CA PHE A 113 -11.31 7.53 13.05
C PHE A 113 -10.78 6.60 14.17
N SER A 114 -11.39 6.66 15.35
CA SER A 114 -11.05 5.81 16.50
C SER A 114 -11.43 4.32 16.32
N TYR A 115 -12.34 3.99 15.40
CA TYR A 115 -12.75 2.61 15.11
C TYR A 115 -11.58 1.81 14.55
N GLY A 116 -10.96 2.28 13.45
CA GLY A 116 -9.82 1.60 12.83
C GLY A 116 -8.66 1.41 13.79
N ILE A 117 -8.32 2.44 14.57
CA ILE A 117 -7.28 2.36 15.62
C ILE A 117 -7.63 1.27 16.64
N ARG A 118 -8.88 1.22 17.12
CA ARG A 118 -9.31 0.22 18.09
C ARG A 118 -9.25 -1.20 17.54
N GLN A 119 -9.54 -1.41 16.25
CA GLN A 119 -9.43 -2.73 15.63
C GLN A 119 -7.96 -3.15 15.46
N ALA A 120 -7.09 -2.23 15.00
CA ALA A 120 -5.66 -2.48 14.90
C ALA A 120 -5.05 -2.81 16.28
N MET A 121 -5.42 -2.08 17.34
CA MET A 121 -4.95 -2.33 18.71
C MET A 121 -5.29 -3.73 19.24
N LYS A 122 -6.40 -4.34 18.81
CA LYS A 122 -6.75 -5.72 19.20
C LYS A 122 -5.81 -6.77 18.60
N CYS A 123 -5.06 -6.40 17.55
CA CYS A 123 -4.17 -7.27 16.80
C CYS A 123 -2.71 -6.84 16.96
N LEU A 124 -2.38 -6.08 18.02
CA LEU A 124 -1.06 -5.49 18.21
C LEU A 124 0.07 -6.54 18.19
N PRO A 125 -0.04 -7.71 18.86
CA PRO A 125 1.00 -8.76 18.77
C PRO A 125 1.24 -9.24 17.34
N GLN A 126 0.17 -9.45 16.57
CA GLN A 126 0.24 -9.87 15.17
C GLN A 126 0.83 -8.78 14.27
N ILE A 127 0.49 -7.51 14.52
CA ILE A 127 1.04 -6.34 13.82
C ILE A 127 2.55 -6.21 14.08
N PHE A 128 3.00 -6.38 15.32
CA PHE A 128 4.41 -6.38 15.66
C PHE A 128 5.16 -7.51 14.95
N ALA A 129 4.65 -8.74 15.05
CA ALA A 129 5.26 -9.90 14.38
C ALA A 129 5.30 -9.72 12.86
N TRP A 130 4.23 -9.22 12.24
CA TRP A 130 4.17 -8.97 10.80
C TRP A 130 5.08 -7.81 10.39
N GLY A 131 5.16 -6.73 11.17
CA GLY A 131 6.07 -5.62 10.94
C GLY A 131 7.54 -6.06 10.93
N LEU A 132 7.93 -6.97 11.82
CA LEU A 132 9.26 -7.56 11.82
C LEU A 132 9.51 -8.44 10.59
N ILE A 133 8.58 -9.33 10.24
CA ILE A 133 8.71 -10.23 9.08
C ILE A 133 8.75 -9.44 7.76
N SER A 134 7.85 -8.47 7.58
CA SER A 134 7.84 -7.64 6.38
C SER A 134 9.07 -6.73 6.30
N GLY A 135 9.55 -6.22 7.44
CA GLY A 135 10.79 -5.45 7.54
C GLY A 135 12.02 -6.25 7.13
N THR A 136 12.16 -7.51 7.57
CA THR A 136 13.29 -8.37 7.16
C THR A 136 13.26 -8.70 5.68
N VAL A 137 12.08 -8.99 5.11
CA VAL A 137 11.98 -9.28 3.67
C VAL A 137 12.32 -8.05 2.82
N GLY A 138 11.98 -6.84 3.29
CA GLY A 138 12.44 -5.60 2.66
C GLY A 138 13.97 -5.49 2.58
N LEU A 139 14.68 -5.87 3.64
CA LEU A 139 16.16 -5.91 3.66
C LEU A 139 16.73 -6.98 2.71
N ILE A 140 16.07 -8.13 2.60
CA ILE A 140 16.51 -9.21 1.71
C ILE A 140 16.37 -8.79 0.23
N VAL A 141 15.26 -8.16 -0.15
CA VAL A 141 15.04 -7.69 -1.53
C VAL A 141 16.09 -6.65 -1.91
N SER A 142 16.34 -5.66 -1.05
CA SER A 142 17.33 -4.60 -1.29
C SER A 142 18.77 -5.13 -1.37
N PHE A 143 19.09 -6.20 -0.62
CA PHE A 143 20.37 -6.89 -0.73
C PHE A 143 20.54 -7.58 -2.10
N PHE A 144 19.50 -8.28 -2.59
CA PHE A 144 19.54 -8.94 -3.90
C PHE A 144 19.61 -7.96 -5.08
N GLU A 145 18.92 -6.82 -5.00
CA GLU A 145 19.01 -5.75 -6.01
C GLU A 145 20.44 -5.21 -6.17
N SER A 146 21.18 -5.12 -5.07
CA SER A 146 22.59 -4.69 -5.07
C SER A 146 23.53 -5.71 -5.71
N MET A 147 23.21 -7.00 -5.59
CA MET A 147 24.02 -8.12 -6.09
C MET A 147 23.74 -8.44 -7.58
N ALA A 148 22.60 -8.02 -8.12
CA ALA A 148 22.16 -8.30 -9.49
C ALA A 148 22.90 -7.48 -10.59
N SER A 149 23.91 -6.68 -10.20
CA SER A 149 24.81 -5.97 -11.13
C SER A 149 25.82 -6.95 -11.75
N SER A 150 25.34 -7.84 -12.62
CA SER A 150 26.15 -8.79 -13.40
C SER A 150 26.35 -8.28 -14.83
N ASP A 151 27.59 -8.33 -15.33
CA ASP A 151 27.99 -7.88 -16.68
C ASP A 151 27.47 -8.77 -17.83
N ASN A 152 26.81 -9.90 -17.52
CA ASN A 152 26.27 -10.82 -18.52
C ASN A 152 24.78 -10.58 -18.77
N ILE A 153 24.43 -10.07 -19.96
CA ILE A 153 23.05 -9.71 -20.36
C ILE A 153 22.08 -10.90 -20.21
N ILE A 154 22.49 -12.12 -20.57
CA ILE A 154 21.64 -13.32 -20.48
C ILE A 154 21.35 -13.68 -19.01
N LEU A 155 22.38 -13.65 -18.15
CA LEU A 155 22.24 -13.90 -16.71
C LEU A 155 21.42 -12.79 -16.03
N LYS A 156 21.54 -11.55 -16.49
CA LYS A 156 20.73 -10.41 -16.02
C LYS A 156 19.25 -10.58 -16.37
N ILE A 157 18.93 -10.99 -17.61
CA ILE A 157 17.54 -11.22 -18.01
C ILE A 157 16.94 -12.38 -17.20
N LEU A 158 17.63 -13.52 -17.10
CA LEU A 158 17.16 -14.66 -16.31
C LEU A 158 16.98 -14.29 -14.83
N GLY A 159 17.97 -13.60 -14.25
CA GLY A 159 17.90 -13.09 -12.88
C GLY A 159 16.73 -12.16 -12.66
N SER A 160 16.46 -11.25 -13.61
CA SER A 160 15.32 -10.32 -13.53
C SER A 160 13.97 -11.04 -13.58
N ILE A 161 13.83 -12.10 -14.38
CA ILE A 161 12.59 -12.89 -14.46
C ILE A 161 12.38 -13.65 -13.15
N ILE A 162 13.43 -14.27 -12.60
CA ILE A 162 13.35 -14.97 -11.32
C ILE A 162 12.99 -13.99 -10.19
N ALA A 163 13.63 -12.82 -10.14
CA ALA A 163 13.33 -11.79 -9.17
C ALA A 163 11.87 -11.31 -9.29
N MET A 164 11.38 -11.10 -10.52
CA MET A 164 9.99 -10.74 -10.78
C MET A 164 9.02 -11.83 -10.27
N LEU A 165 9.30 -13.11 -10.52
CA LEU A 165 8.48 -14.21 -10.03
C LEU A 165 8.48 -14.30 -8.49
N ILE A 166 9.62 -14.09 -7.85
CA ILE A 166 9.74 -14.07 -6.38
C ILE A 166 8.94 -12.90 -5.80
N GLN A 167 9.12 -11.69 -6.34
CA GLN A 167 8.38 -10.50 -5.92
C GLN A 167 6.87 -10.71 -6.08
N PHE A 168 6.47 -11.35 -7.17
CA PHE A 168 5.08 -11.65 -7.45
C PHE A 168 4.49 -12.72 -6.52
N ALA A 169 5.25 -13.78 -6.23
CA ALA A 169 4.87 -14.80 -5.26
C ALA A 169 4.75 -14.19 -3.85
N TRP A 170 5.68 -13.30 -3.48
CA TRP A 170 5.61 -12.55 -2.23
C TRP A 170 4.37 -11.66 -2.18
N TRP A 171 4.10 -10.90 -3.23
CA TRP A 171 2.90 -10.06 -3.33
C TRP A 171 1.62 -10.88 -3.15
N MET A 172 1.47 -11.99 -3.87
CA MET A 172 0.34 -12.92 -3.72
C MET A 172 0.22 -13.47 -2.29
N THR A 173 1.34 -13.88 -1.70
CA THR A 173 1.39 -14.45 -0.34
C THR A 173 1.01 -13.43 0.73
N THR A 174 1.24 -12.15 0.47
CA THR A 174 1.09 -11.09 1.48
C THR A 174 -0.11 -10.17 1.24
N PHE A 175 -0.76 -10.30 0.09
CA PHE A 175 -1.84 -9.42 -0.35
C PHE A 175 -2.97 -9.32 0.68
N PHE A 176 -3.42 -10.45 1.24
CA PHE A 176 -4.52 -10.49 2.20
C PHE A 176 -4.07 -10.69 3.64
N VAL A 177 -2.77 -10.69 3.95
CA VAL A 177 -2.28 -10.91 5.32
C VAL A 177 -2.85 -9.89 6.30
N ILE A 178 -2.81 -8.59 5.97
CA ILE A 178 -3.35 -7.54 6.85
C ILE A 178 -4.87 -7.66 7.02
N PRO A 179 -5.69 -7.80 5.95
CA PRO A 179 -7.11 -8.12 6.07
C PRO A 179 -7.41 -9.32 6.98
N ILE A 180 -6.72 -10.45 6.79
CA ILE A 180 -6.93 -11.66 7.60
C ILE A 180 -6.56 -11.38 9.08
N ILE A 181 -5.42 -10.72 9.34
CA ILE A 181 -5.01 -10.36 10.71
C ILE A 181 -6.07 -9.47 11.37
N VAL A 182 -6.50 -8.39 10.73
CA VAL A 182 -7.32 -7.38 11.41
C VAL A 182 -8.80 -7.76 11.50
N LEU A 183 -9.31 -8.51 10.52
CA LEU A 183 -10.72 -8.88 10.43
C LEU A 183 -11.00 -10.22 11.12
N GLU A 184 -10.08 -11.18 11.05
CA GLU A 184 -10.24 -12.51 11.65
C GLU A 184 -9.45 -12.69 12.95
N LYS A 185 -8.49 -11.80 13.24
CA LYS A 185 -7.55 -11.90 14.38
C LYS A 185 -6.66 -13.14 14.33
N ASN A 186 -6.49 -13.72 13.14
CA ASN A 186 -5.60 -14.86 12.91
C ASN A 186 -4.14 -14.48 13.16
N GLY A 187 -3.32 -15.49 13.46
CA GLY A 187 -1.88 -15.33 13.54
C GLY A 187 -1.25 -15.03 12.19
N VAL A 188 -0.02 -14.52 12.20
CA VAL A 188 0.69 -14.07 10.99
C VAL A 188 0.94 -15.24 10.03
N PHE A 189 1.36 -16.39 10.55
CA PHE A 189 1.66 -17.56 9.72
C PHE A 189 0.41 -18.17 9.10
N GLU A 190 -0.70 -18.23 9.85
CA GLU A 190 -2.00 -18.64 9.32
C GLU A 190 -2.45 -17.69 8.20
N SER A 191 -2.31 -16.38 8.43
CA SER A 191 -2.66 -15.35 7.45
C SER A 191 -1.84 -15.46 6.16
N MET A 192 -0.54 -15.77 6.27
CA MET A 192 0.33 -16.01 5.10
C MET A 192 -0.03 -17.29 4.34
N LYS A 193 -0.55 -18.31 5.02
CA LYS A 193 -0.98 -19.57 4.37
C LYS A 193 -2.31 -19.38 3.63
N GLU A 194 -3.24 -18.65 4.21
CA GLU A 194 -4.58 -18.44 3.64
C GLU A 194 -4.60 -17.36 2.54
N SER A 195 -3.74 -16.34 2.61
CA SER A 195 -3.70 -15.25 1.63
C SER A 195 -3.57 -15.71 0.17
N PRO A 196 -2.66 -16.65 -0.19
CA PRO A 196 -2.59 -17.27 -1.52
C PRO A 196 -3.92 -17.81 -2.05
N GLU A 197 -4.68 -18.52 -1.21
CA GLU A 197 -5.94 -19.17 -1.59
C GLU A 197 -7.03 -18.13 -1.89
N LEU A 198 -7.11 -17.08 -1.06
CA LEU A 198 -8.02 -15.95 -1.30
C LEU A 198 -7.58 -15.14 -2.54
N PHE A 199 -6.28 -14.98 -2.75
CA PHE A 199 -5.72 -14.27 -3.90
C PHE A 199 -6.07 -14.94 -5.22
N GLN A 200 -6.02 -16.28 -5.29
CA GLN A 200 -6.37 -17.03 -6.50
C GLN A 200 -7.84 -16.82 -6.92
N LYS A 201 -8.75 -16.61 -5.98
CA LYS A 201 -10.17 -16.33 -6.27
C LYS A 201 -10.39 -14.98 -6.94
N THR A 202 -9.46 -14.04 -6.77
CA THR A 202 -9.56 -12.63 -7.24
C THR A 202 -8.37 -12.21 -8.10
N TRP A 203 -7.59 -13.17 -8.61
CA TRP A 203 -6.30 -12.95 -9.25
C TRP A 203 -6.28 -11.83 -10.29
N GLY A 204 -7.16 -11.93 -11.30
CA GLY A 204 -7.15 -11.01 -12.43
C GLY A 204 -7.68 -9.63 -12.05
N GLU A 205 -8.65 -9.60 -11.14
CA GLU A 205 -9.23 -8.39 -10.60
C GLU A 205 -8.25 -7.64 -9.72
N ASN A 206 -7.48 -8.34 -8.86
CA ASN A 206 -6.44 -7.76 -8.01
C ASN A 206 -5.38 -7.04 -8.87
N ILE A 207 -4.89 -7.70 -9.92
CA ILE A 207 -3.88 -7.12 -10.81
C ILE A 207 -4.44 -5.86 -11.49
N VAL A 208 -5.64 -5.95 -12.07
CA VAL A 208 -6.22 -4.81 -12.79
C VAL A 208 -6.60 -3.67 -11.85
N ALA A 209 -7.10 -3.96 -10.65
CA ALA A 209 -7.44 -2.95 -9.66
C ALA A 209 -6.19 -2.21 -9.16
N SER A 210 -5.14 -2.94 -8.76
CA SER A 210 -3.87 -2.35 -8.30
C SER A 210 -3.16 -1.57 -9.41
N MET A 211 -3.08 -2.13 -10.62
CA MET A 211 -2.53 -1.38 -11.77
C MET A 211 -3.41 -0.20 -12.14
N GLY A 212 -4.73 -0.34 -12.08
CA GLY A 212 -5.69 0.72 -12.37
C GLY A 212 -5.52 1.91 -11.44
N THR A 213 -5.43 1.68 -10.13
CA THR A 213 -5.14 2.74 -9.15
C THR A 213 -3.81 3.43 -9.47
N GLY A 214 -2.75 2.65 -9.71
CA GLY A 214 -1.41 3.18 -10.01
C GLY A 214 -1.35 3.99 -11.30
N ILE A 215 -1.98 3.51 -12.37
CA ILE A 215 -2.07 4.22 -13.67
C ILE A 215 -2.82 5.53 -13.52
N ILE A 216 -3.95 5.54 -12.81
CA ILE A 216 -4.69 6.79 -12.57
C ILE A 216 -3.83 7.76 -11.75
N ASN A 217 -3.18 7.29 -10.68
CA ASN A 217 -2.29 8.14 -9.87
C ASN A 217 -1.15 8.73 -10.71
N PHE A 218 -0.53 7.91 -11.59
CA PHE A 218 0.51 8.37 -12.51
C PHE A 218 0.02 9.51 -13.41
N PHE A 219 -1.16 9.36 -14.04
CA PHE A 219 -1.72 10.42 -14.88
C PHE A 219 -2.10 11.67 -14.09
N VAL A 220 -2.58 11.52 -12.86
CA VAL A 220 -2.87 12.66 -11.97
C VAL A 220 -1.59 13.41 -11.63
N ILE A 221 -0.52 12.71 -11.24
CA ILE A 221 0.79 13.32 -10.97
C ILE A 221 1.35 13.99 -12.22
N LEU A 222 1.30 13.32 -13.37
CA LEU A 222 1.74 13.89 -14.64
C LEU A 222 0.99 15.18 -14.99
N PHE A 223 -0.33 15.19 -14.79
CA PHE A 223 -1.17 16.36 -15.03
C PHE A 223 -0.83 17.52 -14.09
N ILE A 224 -0.58 17.24 -12.80
CA ILE A 224 -0.13 18.25 -11.82
C ILE A 224 1.19 18.88 -12.28
N ILE A 225 2.17 18.06 -12.69
CA ILE A 225 3.48 18.54 -13.16
C ILE A 225 3.29 19.43 -14.40
N ILE A 226 2.54 18.96 -15.40
CA ILE A 226 2.31 19.71 -16.65
C ILE A 226 1.66 21.07 -16.38
N ILE A 227 0.65 21.13 -15.51
CA ILE A 227 -0.02 22.39 -15.15
C ILE A 227 0.90 23.35 -14.40
N CYS A 228 1.81 22.82 -13.58
CA CYS A 228 2.70 23.65 -12.77
C CYS A 228 3.98 24.06 -13.51
N LEU A 229 4.35 23.42 -14.63
CA LEU A 229 5.53 23.76 -15.42
C LEU A 229 5.63 25.26 -15.79
N PRO A 230 4.55 25.94 -16.22
CA PRO A 230 4.61 27.38 -16.52
C PRO A 230 4.99 28.25 -15.32
N LEU A 231 4.65 27.84 -14.09
CA LEU A 231 5.01 28.58 -12.88
C LEU A 231 6.52 28.62 -12.69
N LEU A 232 7.23 27.57 -13.10
CA LEU A 232 8.69 27.47 -12.99
C LEU A 232 9.42 28.49 -13.89
N LEU A 233 8.72 29.10 -14.86
CA LEU A 233 9.27 30.09 -15.77
C LEU A 233 9.12 31.54 -15.26
N LEU A 234 8.42 31.76 -14.14
CA LEU A 234 8.10 33.10 -13.60
C LEU A 234 9.16 33.63 -12.61
N GLY A 235 10.43 33.21 -12.78
CA GLY A 235 11.53 33.58 -11.88
C GLY A 235 11.48 32.88 -10.51
N GLU A 236 12.20 33.41 -9.53
CA GLU A 236 12.38 32.76 -8.21
C GLU A 236 11.07 32.51 -7.46
N ILE A 237 10.15 33.47 -7.47
CA ILE A 237 8.83 33.34 -6.83
C ILE A 237 8.00 32.26 -7.53
N GLY A 238 8.05 32.22 -8.86
CA GLY A 238 7.39 31.20 -9.67
C GLY A 238 7.92 29.80 -9.40
N LEU A 239 9.23 29.65 -9.31
CA LEU A 239 9.90 28.40 -8.97
C LEU A 239 9.48 27.90 -7.57
N ALA A 240 9.52 28.76 -6.56
CA ALA A 240 9.11 28.41 -5.20
C ALA A 240 7.64 27.98 -5.15
N LEU A 241 6.73 28.76 -5.76
CA LEU A 241 5.31 28.45 -5.79
C LEU A 241 5.02 27.15 -6.57
N GLY A 242 5.63 26.99 -7.74
CA GLY A 242 5.50 25.79 -8.56
C GLY A 242 5.97 24.54 -7.83
N PHE A 243 7.12 24.61 -7.17
CA PHE A 243 7.65 23.51 -6.36
C PHE A 243 6.69 23.12 -5.23
N ILE A 244 6.18 24.11 -4.46
CA ILE A 244 5.24 23.85 -3.36
C ILE A 244 3.96 23.17 -3.87
N ILE A 245 3.38 23.65 -4.97
CA ILE A 245 2.15 23.08 -5.53
C ILE A 245 2.39 21.67 -6.06
N ILE A 246 3.51 21.43 -6.75
CA ILE A 246 3.87 20.10 -7.27
C ILE A 246 4.02 19.12 -6.10
N VAL A 247 4.81 19.47 -5.08
CA VAL A 247 5.03 18.59 -3.91
C VAL A 247 3.72 18.33 -3.18
N ALA A 248 2.95 19.37 -2.85
CA ALA A 248 1.67 19.22 -2.16
C ALA A 248 0.66 18.38 -2.97
N GLY A 249 0.60 18.60 -4.29
CA GLY A 249 -0.27 17.85 -5.19
C GLY A 249 0.12 16.37 -5.29
N ILE A 250 1.41 16.07 -5.44
CA ILE A 250 1.92 14.70 -5.45
C ILE A 250 1.64 14.00 -4.11
N THR A 251 1.90 14.68 -2.98
CA THR A 251 1.63 14.14 -1.65
C THR A 251 0.15 13.83 -1.48
N LEU A 252 -0.75 14.78 -1.78
CA LEU A 252 -2.18 14.59 -1.64
C LEU A 252 -2.70 13.47 -2.56
N SER A 253 -2.25 13.42 -3.81
CA SER A 253 -2.59 12.35 -4.75
C SER A 253 -2.15 10.98 -4.21
N SER A 254 -0.91 10.89 -3.73
CA SER A 254 -0.35 9.64 -3.20
C SER A 254 -1.09 9.16 -1.94
N LEU A 255 -1.46 10.08 -1.04
CA LEU A 255 -2.28 9.74 0.13
C LEU A 255 -3.67 9.23 -0.28
N PHE A 256 -4.31 9.91 -1.23
CA PHE A 256 -5.62 9.53 -1.75
C PHE A 256 -5.62 8.14 -2.40
N PHE A 257 -4.67 7.86 -3.28
CA PHE A 257 -4.61 6.59 -3.99
C PHE A 257 -4.12 5.43 -3.12
N THR A 258 -3.25 5.68 -2.14
CA THR A 258 -2.92 4.68 -1.10
C THR A 258 -4.16 4.29 -0.29
N ALA A 259 -5.01 5.26 0.07
CA ALA A 259 -6.27 4.96 0.74
C ALA A 259 -7.23 4.17 -0.17
N CYS A 260 -7.30 4.50 -1.46
CA CYS A 260 -8.10 3.74 -2.43
C CYS A 260 -7.63 2.29 -2.53
N ASP A 261 -6.33 2.03 -2.53
CA ASP A 261 -5.79 0.66 -2.59
C ASP A 261 -6.11 -0.15 -1.34
N ALA A 262 -6.12 0.47 -0.16
CA ALA A 262 -6.58 -0.19 1.06
C ALA A 262 -8.07 -0.59 0.98
N VAL A 263 -8.92 0.31 0.46
CA VAL A 263 -10.35 0.03 0.24
C VAL A 263 -10.55 -1.08 -0.79
N ASN A 264 -9.84 -1.01 -1.92
CA ASN A 264 -9.89 -2.01 -2.98
C ASN A 264 -9.54 -3.39 -2.40
N ARG A 265 -8.47 -3.47 -1.61
CA ARG A 265 -8.04 -4.70 -0.94
C ARG A 265 -9.09 -5.24 0.04
N ALA A 266 -9.72 -4.38 0.83
CA ALA A 266 -10.82 -4.77 1.73
C ALA A 266 -12.03 -5.32 0.95
N SER A 267 -12.39 -4.68 -0.16
CA SER A 267 -13.48 -5.13 -1.03
C SER A 267 -13.18 -6.48 -1.68
N MET A 268 -11.95 -6.69 -2.15
CA MET A 268 -11.53 -7.95 -2.78
C MET A 268 -11.43 -9.08 -1.75
N TYR A 269 -11.00 -8.77 -0.53
CA TYR A 269 -11.00 -9.71 0.58
C TYR A 269 -12.44 -10.17 0.93
N TYR A 270 -13.39 -9.24 1.02
CA TYR A 270 -14.80 -9.56 1.26
C TYR A 270 -15.33 -10.57 0.22
N TYR A 271 -15.14 -10.29 -1.06
CA TYR A 271 -15.58 -11.17 -2.14
C TYR A 271 -14.85 -12.52 -2.12
N ALA A 272 -13.54 -12.54 -1.87
CA ALA A 272 -12.79 -13.79 -1.79
C ALA A 272 -13.26 -14.72 -0.66
N LYS A 273 -13.77 -14.15 0.45
CA LYS A 273 -14.33 -14.92 1.59
C LYS A 273 -15.79 -15.31 1.38
N THR A 274 -16.63 -14.40 0.90
CA THR A 274 -18.09 -14.58 0.86
C THR A 274 -18.62 -15.08 -0.49
N GLY A 275 -17.92 -14.77 -1.58
CA GLY A 275 -18.44 -14.94 -2.94
C GLY A 275 -19.50 -13.90 -3.32
N GLU A 276 -19.75 -12.90 -2.48
CA GLU A 276 -20.78 -11.88 -2.65
C GLU A 276 -20.16 -10.50 -2.89
N GLU A 277 -20.95 -9.60 -3.52
CA GLU A 277 -20.57 -8.21 -3.64
C GLU A 277 -20.64 -7.49 -2.29
N VAL A 278 -19.78 -6.48 -2.12
CA VAL A 278 -19.92 -5.59 -0.96
C VAL A 278 -21.21 -4.76 -1.12
N PRO A 279 -22.10 -4.71 -0.11
CA PRO A 279 -23.38 -4.00 -0.21
C PRO A 279 -23.27 -2.55 -0.66
N LEU A 280 -22.16 -1.87 -0.31
CA LEU A 280 -21.94 -0.49 -0.72
C LEU A 280 -21.71 -0.34 -2.23
N ALA A 281 -21.23 -1.37 -2.93
CA ALA A 281 -21.04 -1.33 -4.38
C ALA A 281 -22.38 -1.26 -5.13
N GLU A 282 -23.38 -2.02 -4.68
CA GLU A 282 -24.74 -2.01 -5.23
C GLU A 282 -25.35 -0.61 -5.12
N LYS A 283 -25.16 0.06 -3.97
CA LYS A 283 -25.65 1.42 -3.74
C LYS A 283 -25.09 2.44 -4.74
N TYR A 284 -23.86 2.23 -5.22
CA TYR A 284 -23.23 3.12 -6.21
C TYR A 284 -23.48 2.67 -7.66
N GLY A 285 -24.29 1.63 -7.91
CA GLY A 285 -24.50 1.07 -9.25
C GLY A 285 -23.22 0.51 -9.85
N LEU A 286 -22.26 0.13 -9.00
CA LEU A 286 -20.97 -0.42 -9.40
C LEU A 286 -21.00 -1.94 -9.19
N GLU A 287 -21.89 -2.67 -9.85
CA GLU A 287 -21.92 -4.16 -9.78
C GLU A 287 -20.51 -4.70 -10.06
N VAL A 288 -19.79 -5.13 -9.04
CA VAL A 288 -18.36 -5.41 -9.18
C VAL A 288 -18.12 -6.80 -9.74
N TRP A 289 -19.00 -7.77 -9.48
CA TRP A 289 -18.72 -9.20 -9.60
C TRP A 289 -19.58 -9.94 -10.61
#